data_AF-A0A3M8WVS4-F1
#
_entry.id   AF-A0A3M8WVS4-F1
#
_cell.length_a   1.000
_cell.length_b   1.000
_cell.length_c   1.000
_cell.angle_alpha   90.00
_cell.angle_beta   90.00
_cell.angle_gamma   90.00
#
_symmetry.space_group_name_H-M   'P 1'
#
loop_
_entity.id
_entity.type
_entity.pdbx_description
1 polymer ?
#
loop_
_entity_poly.entity_id
_entity_poly.type
_entity_poly.pdbx_seq_one_letter_code
_entity_poly.pdbx_strand_id
1 'polypeptide(L)'
;MALIDDIEFYGRAVDAEEMSIDAAVAALVETSGGRLTPVGAEQVIADWCHTRAKLERLRNDTVDMLRAARNGEPVPEHVKQHLREDAQQQLQFRPQTDQ
;
A
#
# COMPACT_ATOMS: atom_id res chain seq x y z
N MET A 1 -8.61 18.56 -0.61
CA MET A 1 -9.44 17.36 -0.85
C MET A 1 -9.24 16.86 -2.27
N ALA A 2 -9.48 17.68 -3.31
CA ALA A 2 -9.27 17.28 -4.73
C ALA A 2 -8.00 16.44 -5.02
N LEU A 3 -6.81 16.88 -4.57
CA LEU A 3 -5.57 16.15 -4.86
C LEU A 3 -5.52 14.72 -4.27
N ILE A 4 -6.13 14.50 -3.10
CA ILE A 4 -6.19 13.17 -2.49
C ILE A 4 -7.14 12.28 -3.30
N ASP A 5 -8.27 12.85 -3.72
CA ASP A 5 -9.26 12.15 -4.54
C ASP A 5 -8.66 11.79 -5.92
N ASP A 6 -7.82 12.68 -6.49
CA ASP A 6 -7.09 12.44 -7.74
C ASP A 6 -6.05 11.32 -7.58
N ILE A 7 -5.26 11.33 -6.50
CA ILE A 7 -4.30 10.25 -6.20
C ILE A 7 -5.04 8.91 -6.07
N GLU A 8 -6.17 8.89 -5.37
CA GLU A 8 -6.98 7.68 -5.23
C GLU A 8 -7.54 7.22 -6.57
N PHE A 9 -8.07 8.13 -7.37
CA PHE A 9 -8.63 7.83 -8.69
C PHE A 9 -7.56 7.19 -9.61
N TYR A 10 -6.41 7.85 -9.77
CA TYR A 10 -5.34 7.35 -10.64
C TYR A 10 -4.68 6.10 -10.08
N GLY A 11 -4.50 6.01 -8.77
CA GLY A 11 -4.01 4.80 -8.11
C GLY A 11 -4.91 3.59 -8.39
N ARG A 12 -6.23 3.74 -8.27
CA ARG A 12 -7.20 2.67 -8.59
C ARG A 12 -7.14 2.24 -10.04
N ALA A 13 -7.03 3.19 -10.97
CA ALA A 13 -6.93 2.88 -12.39
C ALA A 13 -5.65 2.09 -12.73
N VAL A 14 -4.53 2.39 -12.06
CA VAL A 14 -3.28 1.64 -12.18
C VAL A 14 -3.42 0.24 -11.58
N ASP A 15 -3.95 0.11 -10.36
CA ASP A 15 -4.14 -1.17 -9.67
C ASP A 15 -5.09 -2.12 -10.43
N ALA A 16 -6.08 -1.56 -11.12
CA ALA A 16 -7.01 -2.31 -11.97
C ALA A 16 -6.48 -2.61 -13.38
N GLU A 17 -5.24 -2.23 -13.70
CA GLU A 17 -4.64 -2.32 -15.05
C GLU A 17 -5.42 -1.56 -16.14
N GLU A 18 -6.31 -0.64 -15.75
CA GLU A 18 -7.11 0.20 -16.67
C GLU A 18 -6.29 1.37 -17.23
N MET A 19 -5.19 1.73 -16.54
CA MET A 19 -4.29 2.82 -16.93
C MET A 19 -2.84 2.43 -16.63
N SER A 20 -1.90 2.79 -17.53
CA SER A 20 -0.48 2.62 -17.25
C SER A 20 0.03 3.63 -16.22
N ILE A 21 1.11 3.29 -15.52
CA ILE A 21 1.75 4.19 -14.54
C ILE A 21 2.13 5.52 -15.20
N ASP A 22 2.75 5.49 -16.39
CA ASP A 22 3.16 6.71 -17.10
C ASP A 22 1.98 7.64 -17.42
N ALA A 23 0.83 7.07 -17.83
CA ALA A 23 -0.38 7.83 -18.13
C ALA A 23 -0.99 8.43 -16.84
N ALA A 24 -1.00 7.67 -15.75
CA ALA A 24 -1.48 8.12 -14.45
C ALA A 24 -0.60 9.24 -13.87
N VAL A 25 0.72 9.13 -14.00
CA VAL A 25 1.68 10.17 -13.60
C VAL A 25 1.45 11.45 -14.39
N ALA A 26 1.35 11.36 -15.72
CA ALA A 26 1.12 12.53 -16.58
C ALA A 26 -0.20 13.23 -16.21
N ALA A 27 -1.28 12.47 -16.04
CA ALA A 27 -2.59 12.98 -15.67
C ALA A 27 -2.58 13.64 -14.27
N LEU A 28 -1.95 13.00 -13.28
CA LEU A 28 -1.85 13.54 -11.93
C LEU A 28 -1.00 14.82 -11.88
N VAL A 29 0.08 14.92 -12.66
CA VAL A 29 0.86 16.16 -12.77
C VAL A 29 -0.02 17.29 -13.32
N GLU A 30 -0.77 17.03 -14.39
CA GLU A 30 -1.67 18.00 -15.02
C GLU A 30 -2.76 18.47 -14.04
N THR A 31 -3.50 17.53 -13.41
CA THR A 31 -4.59 17.87 -12.49
C THR A 31 -4.12 18.53 -11.20
N SER A 32 -2.87 18.25 -10.77
CA SER A 32 -2.30 18.90 -9.59
C SER A 32 -2.12 20.41 -9.74
N GLY A 33 -2.12 20.93 -10.98
CA GLY A 33 -1.93 22.36 -11.27
C GLY A 33 -0.51 22.84 -10.90
N GLY A 34 0.49 21.99 -11.08
CA GLY A 34 1.90 22.29 -10.77
C GLY A 34 2.32 22.01 -9.33
N ARG A 35 1.47 21.36 -8.53
CA ARG A 35 1.82 20.95 -7.15
C ARG A 35 2.69 19.70 -7.09
N LEU A 36 2.61 18.84 -8.11
CA LEU A 36 3.43 17.64 -8.22
C LEU A 36 4.36 17.75 -9.43
N THR A 37 5.61 17.35 -9.23
CA THR A 37 6.52 17.01 -10.31
C THR A 37 6.21 15.59 -10.81
N PRO A 38 6.65 15.18 -12.01
CA PRO A 38 6.49 13.80 -12.46
C PRO A 38 7.03 12.77 -11.47
N VAL A 39 8.22 13.00 -10.91
CA VAL A 39 8.82 12.13 -9.88
C VAL A 39 7.95 12.10 -8.61
N GLY A 40 7.42 13.24 -8.19
CA GLY A 40 6.52 13.31 -7.04
C GLY A 40 5.22 12.55 -7.27
N ALA A 41 4.63 12.69 -8.46
CA ALA A 41 3.41 12.00 -8.87
C ALA A 41 3.62 10.48 -8.97
N GLU A 42 4.74 10.03 -9.51
CA GLU A 42 5.13 8.62 -9.55
C GLU A 42 5.24 8.03 -8.14
N GLN A 43 5.93 8.74 -7.24
CA GLN A 43 6.10 8.28 -5.87
C GLN A 43 4.76 8.16 -5.14
N VAL A 44 3.86 9.15 -5.23
CA VAL A 44 2.57 9.07 -4.53
C VAL A 44 1.64 7.99 -5.10
N ILE A 45 1.69 7.73 -6.41
CA ILE A 45 0.95 6.62 -7.03
C ILE A 45 1.53 5.28 -6.52
N ALA A 46 2.85 5.14 -6.51
CA ALA A 46 3.51 3.94 -6.01
C ALA A 46 3.19 3.70 -4.52
N ASP A 47 3.26 4.75 -3.69
CA ASP A 47 2.92 4.69 -2.26
C ASP A 47 1.46 4.32 -2.04
N TRP A 48 0.55 4.88 -2.85
CA TRP A 48 -0.87 4.53 -2.79
C TRP A 48 -1.08 3.05 -3.12
N CYS A 49 -0.52 2.55 -4.23
CA CYS A 49 -0.64 1.14 -4.64
C CYS A 49 -0.06 0.20 -3.56
N HIS A 50 1.13 0.52 -3.05
CA HIS A 50 1.77 -0.24 -1.98
C HIS A 50 0.90 -0.27 -0.71
N THR A 51 0.38 0.89 -0.29
CA THR A 51 -0.47 1.02 0.90
C THR A 51 -1.76 0.23 0.73
N ARG A 52 -2.38 0.31 -0.45
CA ARG A 52 -3.61 -0.40 -0.79
C ARG A 52 -3.43 -1.92 -0.73
N ALA A 53 -2.35 -2.44 -1.32
CA ALA A 53 -2.00 -3.87 -1.25
C ALA A 53 -1.71 -4.32 0.18
N LYS A 54 -1.00 -3.51 0.98
CA LYS A 54 -0.74 -3.81 2.40
C LYS A 54 -2.03 -3.90 3.21
N LEU A 55 -2.95 -2.95 3.03
CA LEU A 55 -4.25 -2.96 3.72
C LEU A 55 -5.13 -4.14 3.28
N GLU A 56 -5.11 -4.51 2.00
CA GLU A 56 -5.78 -5.73 1.50
C GLU A 56 -5.28 -6.98 2.22
N ARG A 57 -3.96 -7.14 2.28
CA ARG A 57 -3.31 -8.27 2.94
C ARG A 57 -3.70 -8.33 4.41
N LEU A 58 -3.56 -7.23 5.13
CA LEU A 58 -3.93 -7.15 6.56
C LEU A 58 -5.40 -7.49 6.80
N ARG A 59 -6.30 -7.00 5.93
CA ARG A 59 -7.74 -7.34 6.00
C ARG A 59 -7.94 -8.85 5.84
N ASN A 60 -7.33 -9.45 4.83
CA ASN A 60 -7.48 -10.87 4.54
C ASN A 60 -6.88 -11.74 5.66
N ASP A 61 -5.68 -11.41 6.13
CA ASP A 61 -5.02 -12.08 7.25
C ASP A 61 -5.87 -12.01 8.53
N THR A 62 -6.48 -10.85 8.80
CA THR A 62 -7.39 -10.69 9.95
C THR A 62 -8.62 -11.59 9.82
N VAL A 63 -9.23 -11.66 8.64
CA VAL A 63 -10.38 -12.54 8.38
C VAL A 63 -10.00 -14.01 8.59
N ASP A 64 -8.82 -14.42 8.12
CA ASP A 64 -8.33 -15.78 8.27
C ASP A 64 -8.01 -16.13 9.74
N MET A 65 -7.41 -15.21 10.48
CA MET A 65 -7.18 -15.36 11.92
C MET A 65 -8.49 -15.51 12.69
N LEU A 66 -9.49 -14.67 12.40
CA LEU A 66 -10.81 -14.74 13.03
C LEU A 66 -11.50 -16.06 12.71
N ARG A 67 -11.37 -16.56 11.48
CA ARG A 67 -11.92 -17.86 11.07
C ARG A 67 -11.25 -19.00 11.84
N ALA A 68 -9.91 -19.01 11.91
CA ALA A 68 -9.17 -20.03 12.65
C ALA A 68 -9.55 -20.03 14.14
N ALA A 69 -9.59 -18.85 14.76
CA ALA A 69 -9.99 -18.71 16.16
C ALA A 69 -11.43 -19.20 16.41
N ARG A 70 -12.37 -18.89 15.51
CA ARG A 70 -13.76 -19.36 15.59
C ARG A 70 -13.87 -20.89 15.51
N ASN A 71 -13.00 -21.53 14.74
CA ASN A 71 -13.03 -22.98 14.52
C ASN A 71 -12.15 -23.77 15.49
N GLY A 72 -11.39 -23.10 16.38
CA GLY A 72 -10.39 -23.75 17.23
C GLY A 72 -9.18 -24.28 16.45
N GLU A 73 -8.92 -23.71 15.27
CA GLU A 73 -7.80 -24.06 14.39
C GLU A 73 -6.58 -23.16 14.67
N PRO A 74 -5.36 -23.65 14.41
CA PRO A 74 -4.18 -22.80 14.48
C PRO A 74 -4.23 -21.70 13.42
N VAL A 75 -3.60 -20.55 13.72
CA VAL A 75 -3.42 -19.47 12.74
C VAL A 75 -2.71 -20.02 11.49
N PRO A 76 -3.20 -19.71 10.27
CA PRO A 76 -2.57 -20.16 9.04
C PRO A 76 -1.10 -19.73 8.91
N GLU A 77 -0.27 -20.55 8.27
CA GLU A 77 1.16 -20.28 8.15
C GLU A 77 1.47 -19.03 7.31
N HIS A 78 0.66 -18.70 6.30
CA HIS A 78 0.85 -17.48 5.51
C HIS A 78 0.69 -16.22 6.36
N VAL A 79 -0.28 -16.20 7.27
CA VAL A 79 -0.45 -15.09 8.21
C VAL A 79 0.74 -14.95 9.14
N LYS A 80 1.23 -16.07 9.69
CA LYS A 80 2.44 -16.06 10.54
C LYS A 80 3.65 -15.54 9.77
N GLN A 81 3.78 -15.91 8.50
CA GLN A 81 4.87 -15.46 7.65
C GLN A 81 4.80 -13.95 7.40
N HIS A 82 3.65 -13.41 7.03
CA HIS A 82 3.47 -11.96 6.85
C HIS A 82 3.78 -11.17 8.13
N LEU A 83 3.36 -11.67 9.30
CA LEU A 83 3.66 -11.03 10.59
C LEU A 83 5.17 -11.00 10.89
N ARG A 84 5.91 -12.05 10.52
CA ARG A 84 7.37 -12.07 10.66
C ARG A 84 8.03 -11.07 9.72
N GLU A 85 7.59 -11.02 8.46
CA GLU A 85 8.11 -10.08 7.46
C GLU A 85 7.89 -8.62 7.89
N ASP A 86 6.68 -8.28 8.36
CA ASP A 86 6.36 -6.95 8.86
C ASP A 86 7.21 -6.58 10.10
N ALA A 87 7.45 -7.53 11.01
CA ALA A 87 8.32 -7.32 12.15
C ALA A 87 9.79 -7.09 11.74
N GLN A 88 10.28 -7.81 10.74
CA GLN A 88 11.64 -7.63 10.21
C GLN A 88 11.80 -6.26 9.53
N GLN A 89 10.82 -5.83 8.75
CA GLN A 89 10.83 -4.51 8.12
C GLN A 89 10.87 -3.41 9.19
N GLN A 90 10.07 -3.50 10.26
CA GLN A 90 10.10 -2.52 11.35
C GLN A 90 11.45 -2.43 12.09
N LEU A 91 12.17 -3.54 12.22
CA LEU A 91 13.49 -3.56 12.86
C LEU A 91 14.57 -2.88 12.01
N GLN A 92 14.45 -2.92 10.69
CA GLN A 92 15.39 -2.26 9.77
C GLN A 92 15.26 -0.72 9.80
N PHE A 93 14.07 -0.19 10.12
CA PHE A 93 13.83 1.26 10.21
C PHE A 93 14.00 1.84 11.62
N ARG A 94 14.46 1.05 12.59
CA ARG A 94 14.78 1.57 13.93
C ARG A 94 16.10 2.35 13.82
N PRO A 95 16.12 3.68 14.01
CA PRO A 95 17.39 4.40 14.06
C PRO A 95 18.23 3.77 15.17
N GLN A 96 19.48 3.42 14.84
CA GLN A 96 20.47 3.10 15.85
C GLN A 96 20.63 4.36 16.70
N THR A 97 19.92 4.43 17.83
CA THR A 97 20.29 5.34 18.90
C THR A 97 21.64 4.85 19.40
N ASP A 98 22.70 5.47 18.88
CA ASP A 98 24.07 5.29 19.32
C ASP A 98 24.15 5.43 20.84
N GLN A 99 24.86 4.47 21.45
CA GLN A 99 25.23 4.44 22.86
C GLN A 99 26.39 5.39 23.15
#